data_AF-A0A955T353-F1
#
_entry.id   AF-A0A955T353-F1
#
_cell.length_a   1.000
_cell.length_b   1.000
_cell.length_c   1.000
_cell.angle_alpha   90.00
_cell.angle_beta   90.00
_cell.angle_gamma   90.00
#
_symmetry.space_group_name_H-M   'P 1'
#
loop_
_entity.id
_entity.type
_entity.pdbx_description
1 polymer ?
#
loop_
_entity_poly.entity_id
_entity_poly.type
_entity_poly.pdbx_seq_one_letter_code
_entity_poly.pdbx_strand_id
1 'polypeptide(L)'
;MALTRINNNISAINANRNLRTTSNDLSKSLERLSSGLRINRASDDAAGLTISENLRAQINGLNRAVDNASDAINLVNTAEGALIETTSRLQRIRVLAIQAANSGTNDSVALQAIQDEIETSIQEITRIADTT
;
A
#
# COMPACT_ATOMS: atom_id res chain seq x y z
N MET A 1 -49.30 -5.71 -59.63
CA MET A 1 -48.13 -6.04 -58.76
C MET A 1 -46.93 -5.09 -58.95
N ALA A 2 -47.12 -3.81 -59.29
CA ALA A 2 -46.01 -2.88 -59.63
C ALA A 2 -45.86 -1.65 -58.71
N LEU A 3 -46.83 -1.35 -57.83
CA LEU A 3 -46.81 -0.13 -56.98
C LEU A 3 -45.92 -0.25 -55.73
N THR A 4 -45.57 -1.47 -55.30
CA THR A 4 -44.76 -1.71 -54.10
C THR A 4 -43.26 -1.47 -54.33
N ARG A 5 -42.77 -1.52 -55.58
CA ARG A 5 -41.35 -1.27 -55.91
C ARG A 5 -40.97 0.21 -55.96
N ILE A 6 -41.93 1.10 -56.25
CA ILE A 6 -41.70 2.55 -56.34
C ILE A 6 -41.79 3.20 -54.95
N ASN A 7 -42.74 2.74 -54.13
CA ASN A 7 -42.96 3.30 -52.78
C ASN A 7 -42.03 2.72 -51.71
N ASN A 8 -41.52 1.49 -51.89
CA ASN A 8 -40.60 0.86 -50.95
C ASN A 8 -39.35 0.36 -51.68
N ASN A 9 -38.25 1.08 -51.52
CA ASN A 9 -36.95 0.70 -52.07
C ASN A 9 -36.24 -0.30 -51.15
N ILE A 10 -36.53 -1.58 -51.33
CA ILE A 10 -35.98 -2.68 -50.53
C ILE A 10 -34.45 -2.76 -50.61
N SER A 11 -33.86 -2.42 -51.78
CA SER A 11 -32.40 -2.38 -51.95
C SER A 11 -31.75 -1.30 -51.09
N ALA A 12 -32.35 -0.11 -51.03
CA ALA A 12 -31.88 0.96 -50.15
C ALA A 12 -32.05 0.61 -48.66
N ILE A 13 -33.15 -0.05 -48.28
CA ILE A 13 -33.38 -0.53 -46.90
C ILE A 13 -32.33 -1.56 -46.51
N ASN A 14 -32.00 -2.50 -47.40
CA ASN A 14 -30.95 -3.50 -47.16
C ASN A 14 -29.56 -2.87 -47.07
N ALA A 15 -29.23 -1.92 -47.95
CA ALA A 15 -27.98 -1.17 -47.89
C ALA A 15 -27.85 -0.39 -46.57
N ASN A 16 -28.93 0.27 -46.11
CA ASN A 16 -28.96 0.96 -44.83
C ASN A 16 -28.82 0.00 -43.63
N ARG A 17 -29.43 -1.20 -43.70
CA ARG A 17 -29.25 -2.25 -42.67
C ARG A 17 -27.78 -2.68 -42.58
N ASN A 18 -27.13 -2.94 -43.71
CA ASN A 18 -25.72 -3.31 -43.75
C ASN A 18 -24.82 -2.18 -43.23
N LEU A 19 -25.07 -0.93 -43.65
CA LEU A 19 -24.34 0.24 -43.17
C LEU A 19 -24.46 0.41 -41.66
N ARG A 20 -25.66 0.21 -41.08
CA ARG A 20 -25.85 0.24 -39.62
C ARG A 20 -25.04 -0.83 -38.90
N THR A 21 -25.00 -2.06 -39.42
CA THR A 21 -24.16 -3.13 -38.85
C THR A 21 -22.67 -2.74 -38.89
N THR A 22 -22.16 -2.32 -40.05
CA THR A 22 -20.75 -1.91 -40.19
C THR A 22 -20.40 -0.71 -39.31
N SER A 23 -21.30 0.28 -39.19
CA SER A 23 -21.11 1.43 -38.32
C SER A 23 -21.04 1.04 -36.83
N ASN A 24 -21.87 0.07 -36.41
CA ASN A 24 -21.82 -0.47 -35.05
C ASN A 24 -20.51 -1.22 -34.78
N ASP A 25 -20.04 -2.05 -35.73
CA ASP A 25 -18.80 -2.81 -35.59
C ASP A 25 -17.56 -1.89 -35.58
N LEU A 26 -17.57 -0.83 -36.39
CA LEU A 26 -16.55 0.21 -36.35
C LEU A 26 -16.54 0.93 -35.00
N SER A 27 -17.71 1.28 -34.47
CA SER A 27 -17.83 1.94 -33.17
C SER A 27 -17.26 1.08 -32.03
N LYS A 28 -17.55 -0.23 -32.02
CA LYS A 28 -16.96 -1.18 -31.06
C LYS A 28 -15.44 -1.30 -31.20
N SER A 29 -14.94 -1.29 -32.44
CA SER A 29 -13.50 -1.36 -32.70
C SER A 29 -12.78 -0.10 -32.20
N LEU A 30 -13.39 1.07 -32.39
CA LEU A 30 -12.89 2.33 -31.84
C LEU A 30 -12.92 2.35 -30.31
N GLU A 31 -13.96 1.83 -29.67
CA GLU A 31 -14.05 1.71 -28.21
C GLU A 31 -12.94 0.82 -27.63
N ARG A 32 -12.65 -0.32 -28.30
CA ARG A 32 -11.53 -1.20 -27.93
C ARG A 32 -10.17 -0.52 -28.15
N LEU A 33 -10.02 0.22 -29.24
CA LEU A 33 -8.79 0.96 -29.52
C LEU A 33 -8.55 2.08 -28.49
N SER A 34 -9.59 2.83 -28.11
CA SER A 34 -9.45 3.94 -27.14
C SER A 34 -9.21 3.45 -25.72
N SER A 35 -9.80 2.33 -25.33
CA SER A 35 -9.63 1.73 -24.00
C SER A 35 -8.36 0.87 -23.89
N GLY A 36 -7.88 0.33 -25.00
CA GLY A 36 -6.84 -0.70 -25.01
C GLY A 36 -7.30 -2.05 -24.45
N LEU A 37 -8.59 -2.20 -24.09
CA LEU A 37 -9.14 -3.41 -23.50
C LEU A 37 -9.92 -4.21 -24.54
N ARG A 38 -9.72 -5.52 -24.53
CA ARG A 38 -10.50 -6.45 -25.36
C ARG A 38 -11.97 -6.51 -24.90
N ILE A 39 -12.24 -6.42 -23.60
CA ILE A 39 -13.59 -6.51 -23.02
C ILE A 39 -13.87 -5.19 -22.32
N ASN A 40 -14.81 -4.41 -22.86
CA ASN A 40 -15.21 -3.11 -22.28
C ASN A 40 -16.57 -3.17 -21.59
N ARG A 41 -17.46 -4.05 -22.05
CA ARG A 41 -18.82 -4.19 -21.52
C ARG A 41 -19.11 -5.64 -21.14
N ALA A 42 -19.98 -5.81 -20.14
CA ALA A 42 -20.48 -7.14 -19.77
C ALA A 42 -21.23 -7.84 -20.93
N SER A 43 -21.74 -7.06 -21.89
CA SER A 43 -22.36 -7.58 -23.11
C SER A 43 -21.39 -8.22 -24.09
N ASP A 44 -20.09 -7.90 -24.03
CA ASP A 44 -19.08 -8.46 -24.93
C ASP A 44 -18.58 -9.83 -24.44
N ASP A 45 -18.36 -9.96 -23.13
CA ASP A 45 -17.95 -11.19 -22.45
C ASP A 45 -18.19 -11.07 -20.94
N ALA A 46 -19.36 -11.49 -20.45
CA ALA A 46 -19.73 -11.36 -19.03
C ALA A 46 -18.81 -12.16 -18.10
N ALA A 47 -18.41 -13.37 -18.52
CA ALA A 47 -17.54 -14.24 -17.73
C ALA A 47 -16.10 -13.69 -17.70
N GLY A 48 -15.56 -13.29 -18.86
CA GLY A 48 -14.25 -12.68 -18.97
C GLY A 48 -14.13 -11.36 -18.22
N LEU A 49 -15.17 -10.51 -18.26
CA LEU A 49 -15.21 -9.27 -17.48
C LEU A 49 -15.17 -9.57 -15.98
N THR A 50 -16.00 -10.49 -15.50
CA THR A 50 -16.07 -10.85 -14.07
C THR A 50 -14.73 -11.39 -13.56
N ILE A 51 -14.07 -12.27 -14.33
CA ILE A 51 -12.73 -12.78 -13.98
C ILE A 51 -11.73 -11.62 -13.95
N SER A 52 -11.75 -10.74 -14.94
CA SER A 52 -10.82 -9.61 -15.01
C SER A 52 -11.00 -8.62 -13.84
N GLU A 53 -12.24 -8.35 -13.43
CA GLU A 53 -12.54 -7.51 -12.27
C GLU A 53 -12.13 -8.18 -10.96
N ASN A 54 -12.33 -9.50 -10.82
CA ASN A 54 -11.81 -10.26 -9.67
C ASN A 54 -10.28 -10.23 -9.59
N LEU A 55 -9.59 -10.33 -10.72
CA LEU A 55 -8.13 -10.21 -10.77
C LEU A 55 -7.68 -8.78 -10.45
N ARG A 56 -8.36 -7.75 -10.97
CA ARG A 56 -8.10 -6.35 -10.62
C ARG A 56 -8.28 -6.10 -9.12
N ALA A 57 -9.35 -6.64 -8.53
CA ALA A 57 -9.60 -6.55 -7.09
C ALA A 57 -8.47 -7.24 -6.29
N GLN A 58 -8.02 -8.42 -6.72
CA GLN A 58 -6.88 -9.11 -6.11
C GLN A 58 -5.58 -8.31 -6.23
N ILE A 59 -5.28 -7.74 -7.40
CA ILE A 59 -4.09 -6.89 -7.60
C ILE A 59 -4.14 -5.68 -6.67
N ASN A 60 -5.29 -5.01 -6.58
CA ASN A 60 -5.46 -3.89 -5.66
C ASN A 60 -5.29 -4.32 -4.20
N GLY A 61 -5.83 -5.48 -3.82
CA GLY A 61 -5.64 -6.06 -2.49
C GLY A 61 -4.18 -6.38 -2.19
N LEU A 62 -3.46 -6.98 -3.14
CA LEU A 62 -2.03 -7.28 -3.02
C LEU A 62 -1.19 -6.01 -2.91
N ASN A 63 -1.48 -4.97 -3.71
CA ASN A 63 -0.79 -3.68 -3.60
C ASN A 63 -0.96 -3.07 -2.20
N ARG A 64 -2.18 -3.11 -1.64
CA ARG A 64 -2.41 -2.68 -0.26
C ARG A 64 -1.69 -3.56 0.76
N ALA A 65 -1.62 -4.87 0.54
CA ALA A 65 -0.88 -5.77 1.42
C ALA A 65 0.62 -5.46 1.40
N VAL A 66 1.18 -5.10 0.24
CA VAL A 66 2.59 -4.66 0.12
C VAL A 66 2.81 -3.34 0.86
N ASP A 67 1.94 -2.34 0.66
CA ASP A 67 2.03 -1.07 1.39
C ASP A 67 1.97 -1.30 2.91
N ASN A 68 1.03 -2.14 3.38
CA ASN A 68 0.90 -2.50 4.79
C ASN A 68 2.15 -3.23 5.33
N ALA A 69 2.77 -4.09 4.51
CA ALA A 69 4.01 -4.76 4.90
C ALA A 69 5.17 -3.77 5.01
N SER A 70 5.26 -2.79 4.10
CA SER A 70 6.23 -1.70 4.19
C SER A 70 6.03 -0.85 5.45
N ASP A 71 4.79 -0.53 5.82
CA ASP A 71 4.48 0.19 7.05
C ASP A 71 4.85 -0.62 8.29
N ALA A 72 4.58 -1.94 8.29
CA ALA A 72 4.99 -2.82 9.37
C ALA A 72 6.53 -2.89 9.52
N ILE A 73 7.27 -2.91 8.41
CA ILE A 73 8.74 -2.82 8.43
C ILE A 73 9.20 -1.50 9.04
N ASN A 74 8.58 -0.37 8.65
CA ASN A 74 8.92 0.94 9.20
C ASN A 74 8.66 1.02 10.71
N LEU A 75 7.57 0.43 11.19
CA LEU A 75 7.27 0.32 12.62
C LEU A 75 8.34 -0.51 13.34
N VAL A 76 8.70 -1.68 12.80
CA VAL A 76 9.74 -2.55 13.38
C VAL A 76 11.09 -1.83 13.43
N ASN A 77 11.47 -1.09 12.38
CA ASN A 77 12.71 -0.32 12.36
C ASN A 77 12.74 0.77 13.44
N THR A 78 11.60 1.41 13.71
CA THR A 78 11.47 2.41 14.77
C THR A 78 11.61 1.76 16.14
N ALA A 79 10.97 0.60 16.35
CA ALA A 79 11.12 -0.19 17.56
C ALA A 79 12.56 -0.69 17.76
N GLU A 80 13.25 -1.10 16.69
CA GLU A 80 14.66 -1.49 16.74
C GLU A 80 15.57 -0.31 17.14
N GLY A 81 15.34 0.86 16.57
CA GLY A 81 16.05 2.10 16.95
C GLY A 81 15.86 2.45 18.44
N ALA A 82 14.63 2.31 18.95
CA ALA A 82 14.34 2.50 20.37
C ALA A 82 15.07 1.49 21.25
N LEU A 83 15.09 0.20 20.88
CA LEU A 83 15.79 -0.85 21.61
C LEU A 83 17.31 -0.66 21.62
N ILE A 84 17.90 -0.12 20.56
CA ILE A 84 19.32 0.23 20.50
C ILE A 84 19.64 1.32 21.53
N GLU A 85 18.82 2.38 21.61
CA GLU A 85 18.98 3.43 22.62
C GLU A 85 18.82 2.86 24.04
N THR A 86 17.78 2.07 24.31
CA THR A 86 17.59 1.40 25.61
C THR A 86 18.81 0.55 25.98
N THR A 87 19.35 -0.22 25.05
CA THR A 87 20.53 -1.07 25.27
C THR A 87 21.76 -0.22 25.61
N SER A 88 21.98 0.88 24.90
CA SER A 88 23.07 1.83 25.17
C SER A 88 22.96 2.44 26.58
N ARG A 89 21.76 2.83 27.01
CA ARG A 89 21.53 3.34 28.38
C ARG A 89 21.76 2.27 29.45
N LEU A 90 21.32 1.02 29.22
CA LEU A 90 21.59 -0.09 30.14
C LEU A 90 23.11 -0.38 30.28
N GLN A 91 23.85 -0.32 29.17
CA GLN A 91 25.31 -0.45 29.21
C GLN A 91 25.95 0.70 29.98
N ARG A 92 25.46 1.94 29.82
CA ARG A 92 25.92 3.10 30.60
C ARG A 92 25.67 2.92 32.09
N ILE A 93 24.47 2.49 32.48
CA ILE A 93 24.13 2.19 33.88
C ILE A 93 25.09 1.12 34.45
N ARG A 94 25.40 0.07 33.69
CA ARG A 94 26.36 -0.96 34.12
C ARG A 94 27.77 -0.38 34.36
N VAL A 95 28.25 0.50 33.49
CA VAL A 95 29.55 1.17 33.66
C VAL A 95 29.53 2.05 34.91
N LEU A 96 28.47 2.83 35.10
CA LEU A 96 28.28 3.69 36.27
C LEU A 96 28.21 2.88 37.58
N ALA A 97 27.54 1.73 37.58
CA ALA A 97 27.48 0.84 38.75
C ALA A 97 28.87 0.29 39.12
N ILE A 98 29.68 -0.12 38.14
CA ILE A 98 31.07 -0.55 38.38
C ILE A 98 31.92 0.62 38.88
N GLN A 99 31.71 1.82 38.32
CA GLN A 99 32.42 3.03 38.75
C GLN A 99 32.08 3.38 40.21
N ALA A 100 30.81 3.32 40.60
CA ALA A 100 30.37 3.55 41.99
C ALA A 100 30.94 2.51 42.97
N ALA A 101 31.10 1.25 42.53
CA ALA A 101 31.67 0.18 43.35
C ALA A 101 33.18 0.36 43.65
N ASN A 102 33.90 1.23 42.93
CA ASN A 102 35.29 1.58 43.24
C ASN A 102 35.34 2.56 44.43
N SER A 103 35.15 2.03 45.64
CA SER A 103 35.07 2.78 46.89
C SER A 103 36.39 3.42 47.38
N GLY A 104 37.52 3.13 46.72
CA GLY A 104 38.83 3.65 47.11
C GLY A 104 39.18 5.03 46.55
N THR A 105 38.40 5.55 45.59
CA THR A 105 38.69 6.80 44.86
C THR A 105 37.52 7.78 44.78
N ASN A 106 36.29 7.33 45.01
CA ASN A 106 35.11 8.18 44.93
C ASN A 106 34.74 8.76 46.29
N ASP A 107 34.51 10.07 46.36
CA ASP A 107 33.91 10.72 47.51
C ASP A 107 32.37 10.63 47.47
N SER A 108 31.70 11.12 48.52
CA SER A 108 30.23 11.09 48.60
C SER A 108 29.55 11.92 47.51
N VAL A 109 30.19 13.00 47.04
CA VAL A 109 29.66 13.87 45.98
C VAL A 109 29.71 13.15 44.64
N ALA A 110 30.81 12.45 44.33
CA ALA A 110 30.94 11.64 43.12
C ALA A 110 29.94 10.48 43.10
N LEU A 111 29.71 9.81 44.24
CA LEU A 111 28.70 8.75 44.35
C LEU A 111 27.28 9.29 44.12
N GLN A 112 26.96 10.48 44.66
CA GLN A 112 25.67 11.13 44.42
C GLN A 112 25.48 11.47 42.93
N ALA A 113 26.48 12.06 42.28
CA ALA A 113 26.42 12.40 40.86
C ALA A 113 26.23 11.15 39.96
N ILE A 114 26.90 10.04 40.29
CA ILE A 114 26.71 8.76 39.59
C ILE A 114 25.27 8.25 39.77
N GLN A 115 24.72 8.36 40.98
CA GLN A 115 23.34 7.95 41.25
C GLN A 115 22.32 8.78 40.46
N ASP A 116 22.52 10.09 40.39
CA ASP A 116 21.66 11.00 39.61
C ASP A 116 21.69 10.66 38.10
N GLU A 117 22.86 10.30 37.57
CA GLU A 117 23.00 9.88 36.16
C GLU A 117 22.32 8.52 35.88
N ILE A 118 22.38 7.58 36.82
CA ILE A 118 21.66 6.31 36.74
C ILE A 118 20.14 6.56 36.72
N GLU A 119 19.64 7.41 37.62
CA GLU A 119 18.21 7.73 37.70
C GLU A 119 17.71 8.41 36.42
N THR A 120 18.48 9.38 35.90
CA THR A 120 18.19 10.02 34.61
C THR A 120 18.16 9.00 33.46
N SER A 121 19.08 8.03 33.45
CA SER A 121 19.11 6.98 32.43
C SER A 121 17.89 6.06 32.50
N ILE A 122 17.41 5.73 33.71
CA ILE A 122 16.18 4.93 33.92
C ILE A 122 14.94 5.71 33.47
N GLN A 123 14.88 7.01 33.78
CA GLN A 123 13.81 7.89 33.32
C GLN A 123 13.74 7.93 31.79
N GLU A 124 14.89 8.02 31.11
CA GLU A 124 14.93 8.00 29.65
C GLU A 124 14.52 6.66 29.05
N ILE A 125 14.92 5.53 29.66
CA ILE A 125 14.43 4.21 29.23
C ILE A 125 12.90 4.14 29.35
N THR A 126 12.35 4.62 30.46
CA THR A 126 10.89 4.65 30.70
C THR A 126 10.20 5.55 29.67
N ARG A 127 10.75 6.74 29.40
CA ARG A 127 10.22 7.65 28.38
C ARG A 127 10.22 7.00 27.00
N ILE A 128 11.29 6.33 26.59
CA ILE A 128 11.36 5.63 25.29
C ILE A 128 10.26 4.57 25.21
N ALA A 129 10.06 3.78 26.28
CA ALA A 129 9.02 2.75 26.33
C ALA A 129 7.58 3.30 26.30
N ASP A 130 7.34 4.47 26.89
CA ASP A 130 6.00 5.07 26.94
C ASP A 130 5.65 5.87 25.67
N THR A 131 6.66 6.34 24.93
CA THR A 131 6.47 7.26 23.80
C THR A 131 6.73 6.65 22.42
N THR A 132 7.22 5.41 22.35
CA THR A 132 7.55 4.70 21.09
C THR A 132 6.86 3.36 21.03
#